data_AF-A0A060NL86-F1
#
_entry.id   AF-A0A060NL86-F1
#
_cell.length_a   1.000
_cell.length_b   1.000
_cell.length_c   1.000
_cell.angle_alpha   90.00
_cell.angle_beta   90.00
_cell.angle_gamma   90.00
#
_symmetry.space_group_name_H-M   'P 1'
#
loop_
_entity.id
_entity.type
_entity.pdbx_description
1 polymer ?
#
loop_
_entity_poly.entity_id
_entity_poly.type
_entity_poly.pdbx_seq_one_letter_code
_entity_poly.pdbx_strand_id
1 'polypeptide(L)'
;MARAIALSAPATLHTPHPMSIFARPHYRSDATEFLDALKGRQPELEAQQRQGRALLWDKPVDRQFWQQANAAKVAQKPYVYQTEPTLKG
;
A
#
# COMPACT_ATOMS: atom_id res chain seq x y z
N MET A 1 -42.16 -6.27 22.46
CA MET A 1 -42.85 -6.55 21.19
C MET A 1 -42.14 -5.80 20.08
N ALA A 2 -41.51 -6.53 19.16
CA ALA A 2 -40.66 -5.99 18.11
C ALA A 2 -41.49 -5.40 16.96
N ARG A 3 -41.10 -4.25 16.42
CA ARG A 3 -41.38 -3.87 15.02
C ARG A 3 -40.15 -3.21 14.43
N ALA A 4 -39.52 -3.94 13.52
CA ALA A 4 -38.53 -3.44 12.59
C ALA A 4 -39.22 -2.49 11.58
N ILE A 5 -38.62 -1.33 11.36
CA ILE A 5 -38.94 -0.49 10.20
C ILE A 5 -37.65 -0.41 9.40
N ALA A 6 -37.67 -1.09 8.25
CA ALA A 6 -36.57 -1.19 7.33
C ALA A 6 -36.18 0.20 6.82
N LEU A 7 -34.90 0.53 6.94
CA LEU A 7 -34.29 1.68 6.27
C LEU A 7 -34.36 1.44 4.77
N SER A 8 -35.20 2.22 4.09
CA SER A 8 -35.30 2.27 2.63
C SER A 8 -33.92 2.61 2.04
N ALA A 9 -33.36 1.70 1.25
CA ALA A 9 -32.16 1.94 0.47
C ALA A 9 -32.45 3.01 -0.61
N PRO A 10 -31.55 3.97 -0.87
CA PRO A 10 -31.73 4.91 -1.96
C PRO A 10 -31.58 4.17 -3.29
N ALA A 11 -32.64 4.20 -4.10
CA ALA A 11 -32.60 3.72 -5.47
C ALA A 11 -31.52 4.49 -6.24
N THR A 12 -30.42 3.81 -6.56
CA THR A 12 -29.41 4.31 -7.49
C THR A 12 -30.06 4.41 -8.87
N LEU A 13 -30.30 5.63 -9.33
CA LEU A 13 -30.62 5.90 -10.72
C LEU A 13 -29.41 5.49 -11.56
N HIS A 14 -29.44 4.26 -12.08
CA HIS A 14 -28.48 3.79 -13.08
C HIS A 14 -28.84 4.46 -14.40
N THR A 15 -28.23 5.62 -14.68
CA THR A 15 -28.21 6.20 -16.02
C THR A 15 -27.58 5.18 -16.97
N PRO A 16 -28.30 4.64 -17.97
CA PRO A 16 -27.71 3.74 -18.95
C PRO A 16 -26.71 4.54 -19.77
N HIS A 17 -25.42 4.36 -19.48
CA HIS A 17 -24.37 4.81 -20.38
C HIS A 17 -24.50 3.97 -21.65
N PRO A 18 -24.49 4.55 -22.86
CA PRO A 18 -24.50 3.76 -24.07
C PRO A 18 -23.30 2.80 -24.00
N MET A 19 -23.57 1.49 -23.92
CA MET A 19 -22.52 0.50 -23.86
C MET A 19 -21.63 0.70 -25.08
N SER A 20 -20.39 1.14 -24.85
CA SER A 20 -19.40 1.22 -25.92
C SER A 20 -19.35 -0.16 -26.57
N ILE A 21 -19.61 -0.22 -27.87
CA ILE A 21 -19.63 -1.48 -28.65
C ILE A 21 -18.27 -2.20 -28.64
N PHE A 22 -17.22 -1.53 -28.14
CA PHE A 22 -15.88 -2.07 -27.95
C PHE A 22 -15.56 -2.41 -26.49
N ALA A 23 -16.45 -2.10 -25.55
CA ALA A 23 -16.27 -2.47 -24.16
C ALA A 23 -16.39 -3.99 -24.03
N ARG A 24 -15.27 -4.64 -23.73
CA ARG A 24 -15.26 -6.03 -23.31
C ARG A 24 -15.66 -6.11 -21.84
N PRO A 25 -16.32 -7.20 -21.41
CA PRO A 25 -16.49 -7.47 -20.00
C PRO A 25 -15.13 -7.41 -19.30
N HIS A 26 -15.06 -6.75 -18.14
CA HIS A 26 -13.85 -6.75 -17.35
C HIS A 26 -13.53 -8.19 -16.94
N TYR A 27 -12.40 -8.71 -17.42
CA TYR A 27 -11.92 -10.00 -16.99
C TYR A 27 -11.60 -9.94 -15.49
N ARG A 28 -12.18 -10.86 -14.72
CA ARG A 28 -11.78 -11.14 -13.34
C ARG A 28 -11.10 -12.49 -13.31
N SER A 29 -9.95 -12.55 -12.64
CA SER A 29 -9.25 -13.82 -12.41
C SER A 29 -9.84 -14.53 -11.21
N ASP A 30 -9.73 -15.86 -11.20
CA ASP A 30 -10.13 -16.72 -10.07
C ASP A 30 -9.48 -16.27 -8.75
N ALA A 31 -8.22 -15.82 -8.82
CA ALA A 31 -7.51 -15.25 -7.67
C ALA A 31 -8.20 -13.99 -7.12
N THR A 32 -8.71 -13.14 -8.02
CA THR A 32 -9.42 -11.92 -7.61
C THR A 32 -10.75 -12.29 -6.94
N GLU A 33 -11.51 -13.22 -7.52
CA GLU A 33 -12.78 -13.68 -6.94
C GLU A 33 -12.58 -14.35 -5.58
N PHE A 34 -11.52 -15.15 -5.44
CA PHE A 34 -11.13 -15.74 -4.17
C PHE A 34 -10.81 -14.68 -3.11
N LEU A 35 -10.03 -13.65 -3.46
CA LEU A 35 -9.68 -12.57 -2.53
C LEU A 35 -10.90 -11.76 -2.10
N ASP A 36 -11.83 -11.47 -3.02
CA ASP A 36 -13.07 -10.76 -2.71
C ASP A 36 -13.94 -11.59 -1.74
N ALA A 37 -14.10 -12.89 -2.02
CA ALA A 37 -14.83 -13.80 -1.13
C ALA A 37 -14.17 -13.92 0.25
N LEU A 38 -12.83 -13.99 0.31
CA LEU A 38 -12.07 -14.06 1.55
C LEU A 38 -12.29 -12.82 2.41
N LYS A 39 -12.17 -11.63 1.82
CA LYS A 39 -12.39 -10.36 2.51
C LYS A 39 -13.83 -10.21 3.00
N GLY A 40 -14.82 -10.64 2.21
CA GLY A 40 -16.22 -10.64 2.62
C GLY A 40 -16.50 -11.56 3.83
N ARG A 41 -15.84 -12.72 3.90
CA ARG A 41 -15.96 -13.66 5.03
C ARG A 41 -15.21 -13.19 6.28
N GLN A 42 -14.12 -12.44 6.12
CA GLN A 42 -13.25 -12.01 7.22
C GLN A 42 -12.97 -10.50 7.15
N PRO A 43 -13.91 -9.65 7.61
CA PRO A 43 -13.74 -8.20 7.55
C PRO A 43 -12.56 -7.68 8.39
N GLU A 44 -12.19 -8.38 9.45
CA GLU A 44 -11.03 -8.04 10.32
C GLU A 44 -9.66 -8.31 9.67
N LEU A 45 -9.62 -9.05 8.55
CA LEU A 45 -8.38 -9.52 7.92
C LEU A 45 -7.46 -8.36 7.53
N GLU A 46 -8.00 -7.26 7.02
CA GLU A 46 -7.18 -6.10 6.66
C GLU A 46 -6.56 -5.41 7.88
N ALA A 47 -7.27 -5.37 9.01
CA ALA A 47 -6.73 -4.82 10.25
C ALA A 47 -5.55 -5.67 10.75
N GLN A 48 -5.70 -7.00 10.72
CA GLN A 48 -4.64 -7.93 11.07
C GLN A 48 -3.44 -7.83 10.12
N GLN A 49 -3.67 -7.69 8.82
CA GLN A 49 -2.59 -7.47 7.85
C GLN A 49 -1.83 -6.16 8.13
N ARG A 50 -2.53 -5.07 8.46
CA ARG A 50 -1.88 -3.81 8.85
C ARG A 50 -1.06 -3.98 10.13
N GLN A 51 -1.59 -4.66 11.14
CA GLN A 51 -0.86 -4.94 12.39
C GLN A 51 0.38 -5.80 12.12
N GLY A 52 0.25 -6.88 11.35
CA GLY A 52 1.37 -7.75 10.98
C GLY A 52 2.46 -7.02 10.20
N ARG A 53 2.06 -6.13 9.27
CA ARG A 53 3.00 -5.23 8.58
C ARG A 53 3.69 -4.27 9.56
N ALA A 54 2.94 -3.68 10.49
CA ALA A 54 3.49 -2.72 11.44
C ALA A 54 4.55 -3.30 12.38
N LEU A 55 4.53 -4.62 12.63
CA LEU A 55 5.51 -5.27 13.51
C LEU A 55 6.94 -5.23 12.95
N LEU A 56 7.13 -5.43 11.64
CA LEU A 56 8.48 -5.59 11.05
C LEU A 56 8.76 -4.62 9.91
N TRP A 57 7.72 -4.16 9.22
CA TRP A 57 7.85 -3.45 7.95
C TRP A 57 7.59 -1.96 8.08
N ASP A 58 6.58 -1.55 8.85
CA ASP A 58 6.30 -0.12 9.03
C ASP A 58 7.23 0.46 10.09
N LYS A 59 8.31 1.10 9.63
CA LYS A 59 9.27 1.78 10.49
C LYS A 59 8.95 3.28 10.52
N PRO A 60 8.67 3.88 11.70
CA PRO A 60 8.54 5.32 11.79
C PRO A 60 9.90 5.97 11.50
N VAL A 61 9.89 6.96 10.61
CA VAL A 61 11.09 7.69 10.20
C VAL A 61 11.08 9.07 10.86
N ASP A 62 12.03 9.31 11.76
CA ASP A 62 12.21 10.64 12.35
C ASP A 62 12.95 11.57 11.37
N ARG A 63 12.19 12.47 10.74
CA ARG A 63 12.74 13.43 9.78
C ARG A 63 13.77 14.39 10.37
N GLN A 64 13.66 14.73 11.65
CA GLN A 64 14.64 15.61 12.31
C GLN A 64 15.98 14.90 12.47
N PHE A 65 15.94 13.64 12.94
CA PHE A 65 17.13 12.80 13.01
C PHE A 65 17.77 12.62 11.63
N TRP A 66 16.99 12.40 10.57
CA TRP A 66 17.54 12.30 9.21
C TRP A 66 18.26 13.56 8.75
N GLN A 67 17.76 14.74 9.08
CA GLN A 67 18.43 16.01 8.76
C GLN A 67 19.76 16.12 9.51
N GLN A 68 19.78 15.79 10.80
CA GLN A 68 20.98 15.83 11.62
C GLN A 68 22.02 14.79 11.16
N ALA A 69 21.59 13.56 10.85
CA ALA A 69 22.45 12.51 10.34
C ALA A 69 23.08 12.88 8.99
N ASN A 70 22.31 13.53 8.11
CA ASN A 70 22.83 14.06 6.85
C ASN A 70 23.83 15.20 7.06
N ALA A 71 23.57 16.10 8.02
CA ALA A 71 24.48 17.19 8.36
C ALA A 71 25.78 16.68 9.02
N ALA A 72 25.72 15.62 9.80
CA ALA A 72 26.87 15.00 10.47
C ALA A 72 27.68 14.04 9.58
N LYS A 73 27.32 13.92 8.29
CA LYS A 73 27.93 12.95 7.38
C LYS A 73 29.39 13.31 7.09
N VAL A 74 30.31 12.41 7.40
CA VAL A 74 31.74 12.54 7.05
C VAL A 74 31.97 11.96 5.66
N ALA A 75 32.77 12.64 4.83
CA ALA A 75 33.15 12.12 3.52
C ALA A 75 33.97 10.83 3.67
N GLN A 76 33.45 9.72 3.15
CA GLN A 76 34.17 8.45 3.08
C GLN A 76 34.75 8.23 1.69
N LYS A 77 35.92 7.60 1.60
CA LYS A 77 36.51 7.18 0.33
C LYS A 77 35.60 6.14 -0.34
N PRO A 78 35.45 6.15 -1.69
CA PRO A 78 34.61 5.18 -2.40
C PRO A 78 35.03 3.73 -2.18
N TYR A 79 36.32 3.51 -1.99
CA TYR A 79 36.91 2.20 -1.73
C TYR A 79 37.78 2.27 -0.48
N VAL A 80 37.35 1.56 0.56
CA VAL A 80 38.00 1.53 1.89
C VAL A 80 39.46 1.07 1.83
N TYR A 81 39.80 0.25 0.83
CA TYR A 81 41.14 -0.29 0.64
C TYR A 81 41.91 0.36 -0.50
N GLN A 82 41.41 1.45 -1.09
CA GLN A 82 42.19 2.17 -2.08
C GLN A 82 43.41 2.77 -1.40
N THR A 83 44.59 2.28 -1.77
CA THR A 83 45.86 2.89 -1.41
C THR A 83 45.90 4.30 -2.00
N GLU A 84 46.41 5.26 -1.23
CA GLU A 84 46.59 6.64 -1.72
C GLU A 84 47.33 6.59 -3.06
N PRO A 85 46.85 7.26 -4.11
CA PRO A 85 47.61 7.35 -5.35
C PRO A 85 48.88 8.14 -5.02
N THR A 86 50.00 7.43 -4.89
CA THR A 86 51.32 8.02 -4.72
C THR A 86 51.69 8.74 -6.01
N LEU A 87 51.16 9.95 -6.22
CA LEU A 87 51.63 10.86 -7.26
C LEU A 87 52.94 11.48 -6.78
N LYS A 88 54.06 10.86 -7.15
CA LYS A 88 55.38 11.50 -7.09
C LYS A 88 55.52 12.42 -8.31
N GLY A 89 55.49 13.72 -8.06
CA GLY A 89 56.14 14.72 -8.91
C GLY A 89 57.60 14.87 -8.52
#